data_AF-A0A2K3KVM5-F1
#
_entry.id   AF-A0A2K3KVM5-F1
#
_cell.length_a   1.000
_cell.length_b   1.000
_cell.length_c   1.000
_cell.angle_alpha   90.00
_cell.angle_beta   90.00
_cell.angle_gamma   90.00
#
_symmetry.space_group_name_H-M   'P 1'
#
loop_
_entity.id
_entity.type
_entity.pdbx_description
1 polymer ?
#
loop_
_entity_poly.entity_id
_entity_poly.type
_entity_poly.pdbx_seq_one_letter_code
_entity_poly.pdbx_strand_id
1 'polypeptide(L)'
;MHDWCGSSLSSVFNFPQQVQSNLHSTVSDYIENHQWHIPWQLQQAFPPLMSHVNRVTIPIVEKQDQLLWKHSKSGMLSLKDAYKFTSTARQKLDWTEIIWNLAITPSKSFMMWRLIHNRMST
;
A
#
# COMPACT_ATOMS: atom_id res chain seq x y z
N MET A 1 -8.19 -5.88 -6.19
CA MET A 1 -8.00 -4.68 -5.34
C MET A 1 -6.68 -4.86 -4.63
N HIS A 2 -5.74 -3.92 -4.74
CA HIS A 2 -4.45 -4.04 -4.07
C HIS A 2 -4.61 -3.68 -2.58
N ASP A 3 -4.14 -4.56 -1.68
CA ASP A 3 -4.16 -4.36 -0.23
C ASP A 3 -3.16 -3.28 0.22
N TRP A 4 -3.42 -2.02 -0.14
CA TRP A 4 -2.57 -0.87 0.22
C TRP A 4 -2.46 -0.70 1.74
N CYS A 5 -3.54 -1.00 2.47
CA CYS A 5 -3.58 -0.94 3.94
C CYS A 5 -3.38 -2.32 4.60
N GLY A 6 -3.16 -3.39 3.81
CA GLY A 6 -3.15 -4.79 4.28
C GLY A 6 -4.53 -5.37 4.58
N SER A 7 -4.51 -6.56 5.17
CA SER A 7 -5.70 -7.28 5.61
C SER A 7 -6.34 -6.60 6.83
N SER A 8 -7.67 -6.52 6.84
CA SER A 8 -8.43 -6.02 7.98
C SER A 8 -8.29 -6.98 9.17
N LEU A 9 -8.46 -6.45 10.39
CA LEU A 9 -8.56 -7.31 11.58
C LEU A 9 -9.69 -8.34 11.44
N SER A 10 -10.78 -7.97 10.74
CA SER A 10 -11.87 -8.90 10.43
C SER A 10 -11.40 -10.15 9.67
N SER A 11 -10.52 -9.96 8.68
CA SER A 11 -9.91 -11.05 7.90
C SER A 11 -8.86 -11.81 8.70
N VAL A 12 -8.04 -11.11 9.51
CA VAL A 12 -6.97 -11.75 10.31
C VAL A 12 -7.53 -12.72 11.35
N PHE A 13 -8.64 -12.34 12.00
CA PHE A 13 -9.26 -13.15 13.05
C PHE A 13 -10.42 -14.02 12.55
N ASN A 14 -10.67 -14.06 11.23
CA ASN A 14 -11.77 -14.83 10.62
C ASN A 14 -13.14 -14.58 11.28
N PHE A 15 -13.47 -13.30 11.52
CA PHE A 15 -14.74 -12.97 12.17
C PHE A 15 -15.94 -13.41 11.31
N PRO A 16 -16.96 -14.07 11.89
CA PRO A 16 -18.19 -14.39 11.20
C PRO A 16 -18.88 -13.12 10.68
N GLN A 17 -19.46 -13.18 9.48
CA GLN A 17 -20.08 -12.02 8.83
C GLN A 17 -21.19 -11.37 9.68
N GLN A 18 -21.89 -12.17 10.50
CA GLN A 18 -22.92 -11.70 11.44
C GLN A 18 -22.35 -10.88 12.60
N VAL A 19 -21.08 -11.11 12.97
CA VAL A 19 -20.41 -10.37 14.04
C VAL A 19 -19.78 -9.10 13.49
N GLN A 20 -19.29 -9.13 12.25
CA GLN A 20 -18.67 -7.97 11.59
C GLN A 20 -19.59 -6.75 11.56
N SER A 21 -20.90 -6.93 11.36
CA SER A 21 -21.87 -5.84 11.36
C SER A 21 -22.08 -5.19 12.73
N ASN A 22 -21.68 -5.85 13.81
CA ASN A 22 -21.83 -5.37 15.19
C ASN A 22 -20.53 -4.77 15.76
N LEU A 23 -19.42 -4.81 15.01
CA LEU A 23 -18.13 -4.28 15.43
C LEU A 23 -18.03 -2.79 15.09
N HIS A 24 -18.60 -1.94 15.95
CA HIS A 24 -18.54 -0.48 15.81
C HIS A 24 -17.48 0.19 16.70
N SER A 25 -16.86 -0.56 17.61
CA SER A 25 -15.86 -0.02 18.52
C SER A 25 -14.56 0.31 17.79
N THR A 26 -13.97 1.41 18.20
CA THR A 26 -12.69 1.92 17.74
C THR A 26 -11.57 1.45 18.67
N VAL A 27 -10.31 1.59 18.22
CA VAL A 27 -9.15 1.29 19.07
C VAL A 27 -9.10 2.18 20.31
N SER A 28 -9.52 3.45 20.20
CA SER A 28 -9.56 4.38 21.34
C SER A 28 -10.52 3.94 22.44
N ASP A 29 -11.61 3.23 22.11
CA ASP A 29 -12.56 2.73 23.10
C ASP A 29 -11.94 1.67 24.02
N TYR A 30 -10.79 1.10 23.62
CA TYR A 30 -10.05 0.10 24.37
C TYR A 30 -8.73 0.63 24.95
N ILE A 31 -8.50 1.95 24.89
CA ILE A 31 -7.30 2.58 25.43
C ILE A 31 -7.73 3.59 26.49
N GLU A 32 -7.40 3.29 27.75
CA GLU A 32 -7.61 4.19 28.87
C GLU A 32 -6.28 4.39 29.60
N ASN A 33 -5.96 5.63 29.97
CA ASN A 33 -4.72 5.98 30.67
C ASN A 33 -3.45 5.45 29.99
N HIS A 34 -3.39 5.49 28.66
CA HIS A 34 -2.29 4.97 27.85
C HIS A 34 -2.05 3.45 28.01
N GLN A 35 -3.08 2.71 28.42
CA GLN A 35 -3.04 1.25 28.59
C GLN A 35 -4.21 0.57 27.89
N TRP A 36 -3.95 -0.63 27.36
CA TRP A 36 -4.97 -1.46 26.73
C TRP A 36 -5.94 -2.02 27.77
N HIS A 37 -7.22 -1.71 27.61
CA HIS A 37 -8.34 -2.21 28.40
C HIS A 37 -9.23 -3.07 27.52
N ILE A 38 -8.82 -4.34 27.32
CA ILE A 38 -9.53 -5.29 26.47
C ILE A 38 -10.46 -6.18 27.33
N PRO A 39 -11.79 -6.18 27.10
CA PRO A 39 -12.74 -7.04 27.80
C PRO A 39 -12.37 -8.52 27.74
N TRP A 40 -12.54 -9.23 28.86
CA TRP A 40 -12.18 -10.65 28.97
C TRP A 40 -12.91 -11.54 27.94
N GLN A 41 -14.14 -11.18 27.58
CA GLN A 41 -14.95 -11.88 26.58
C GLN A 41 -14.27 -11.86 25.20
N LEU A 42 -13.64 -10.73 24.83
CA LEU A 42 -12.89 -10.63 23.58
C LEU A 42 -11.59 -11.43 23.64
N GLN A 43 -10.93 -11.46 24.80
CA GLN A 43 -9.73 -12.28 25.00
C GLN A 43 -10.04 -13.78 24.87
N GLN A 44 -11.19 -14.24 25.37
CA GLN A 44 -11.61 -15.63 25.23
C GLN A 44 -12.09 -15.98 23.82
N ALA A 45 -12.87 -15.10 23.20
CA ALA A 45 -13.36 -15.31 21.83
C ALA A 45 -12.20 -15.33 20.81
N PHE A 46 -11.14 -14.55 21.08
CA PHE A 46 -9.98 -14.42 20.20
C PHE A 46 -8.67 -14.60 20.99
N PRO A 47 -8.28 -15.84 21.34
CA PRO A 47 -7.05 -16.11 22.08
C PRO A 47 -5.77 -15.46 21.51
N PRO A 48 -5.55 -15.38 20.17
CA PRO A 48 -4.35 -14.74 19.64
C PRO A 48 -4.37 -13.20 19.72
N LEU A 49 -5.49 -12.57 20.10
CA LEU A 49 -5.64 -11.11 20.15
C LEU A 49 -4.56 -10.45 21.02
N MET A 50 -4.35 -10.97 22.24
CA MET A 50 -3.40 -10.37 23.19
C MET A 50 -1.97 -10.38 22.67
N SER A 51 -1.58 -11.40 21.90
CA SER A 51 -0.24 -11.44 21.29
C SER A 51 -0.01 -10.36 20.25
N HIS A 52 -1.09 -9.86 19.60
CA HIS A 52 -1.03 -8.76 18.66
C HIS A 52 -1.07 -7.42 19.40
N VAL A 53 -2.00 -7.26 20.33
CA VAL A 53 -2.17 -6.03 21.14
C VAL A 53 -0.88 -5.66 21.86
N ASN A 54 -0.21 -6.64 22.48
CA ASN A 54 1.05 -6.41 23.21
C ASN A 54 2.22 -5.98 22.31
N ARG A 55 2.15 -6.18 20.99
CA ARG A 55 3.16 -5.70 20.04
C ARG A 55 2.92 -4.25 19.60
N VAL A 56 1.73 -3.72 19.87
CA VAL A 56 1.36 -2.35 19.49
C VAL A 56 1.69 -1.41 20.64
N THR A 57 2.67 -0.53 20.41
CA THR A 57 3.04 0.50 21.38
C THR A 57 2.02 1.63 21.36
N ILE A 58 1.40 1.92 22.51
CA ILE A 58 0.53 3.08 22.68
C ILE A 58 1.43 4.32 22.88
N PRO A 59 1.28 5.39 22.09
CA PRO A 59 2.04 6.61 22.28
C PRO A 59 1.62 7.30 23.60
N ILE A 60 2.60 7.82 24.34
CA ILE A 60 2.41 8.52 25.63
C ILE A 60 1.76 9.90 25.45
N VAL A 61 1.83 10.43 24.23
CA VAL A 61 1.22 11.71 23.86
C VAL A 61 0.21 11.42 22.77
N GLU A 62 -0.97 12.00 22.91
CA GLU A 62 -2.01 11.94 21.89
C GLU A 62 -1.45 12.41 20.55
N LYS A 63 -1.56 11.54 19.55
CA LYS A 63 -1.12 11.81 18.19
C LYS A 63 -2.28 11.51 17.26
N GLN A 64 -2.49 12.40 16.30
CA GLN A 64 -3.50 12.19 15.28
C GLN A 64 -3.13 10.97 14.41
N ASP A 65 -4.13 10.15 14.08
CA ASP A 65 -3.99 9.03 13.18
C ASP A 65 -3.51 9.50 11.80
N GLN A 66 -2.54 8.78 11.24
CA GLN A 66 -1.95 9.09 9.93
C GLN A 66 -1.93 7.83 9.07
N LEU A 67 -2.27 7.98 7.79
CA LEU A 67 -2.12 6.92 6.81
C LEU A 67 -0.64 6.74 6.49
N LEU A 68 -0.11 5.55 6.73
CA LEU A 68 1.27 5.20 6.45
C LEU A 68 1.37 4.25 5.26
N TRP A 69 2.28 4.56 4.34
CA TRP A 69 2.60 3.73 3.21
C TRP A 69 3.56 2.61 3.60
N LYS A 70 3.10 1.36 3.52
CA LYS A 70 3.85 0.17 3.95
C LYS A 70 5.19 -0.03 3.22
N HIS A 71 5.28 0.44 1.97
CA HIS A 71 6.51 0.33 1.18
C HIS A 71 7.46 1.51 1.37
N SER A 72 7.13 2.47 2.25
CA SER A 72 7.99 3.61 2.59
C SER A 72 8.67 3.39 3.94
N LYS A 73 9.97 3.67 4.02
CA LYS A 73 10.74 3.58 5.27
C LYS A 73 10.29 4.60 6.31
N SER A 74 9.80 5.76 5.87
CA SER A 74 9.27 6.81 6.74
C SER A 74 7.75 6.70 6.94
N GLY A 75 7.09 5.76 6.24
CA GLY A 75 5.64 5.69 6.15
C GLY A 75 5.01 6.81 5.32
N MET A 76 5.76 7.79 4.84
CA MET A 76 5.23 8.87 4.01
C MET A 76 5.19 8.44 2.54
N LEU A 77 4.05 8.65 1.86
CA LEU A 77 3.92 8.40 0.43
C LEU A 77 4.46 9.60 -0.36
N SER A 78 5.65 9.47 -0.95
CA SER A 78 6.14 10.46 -1.90
C SER A 78 5.67 10.14 -3.33
N LEU A 79 5.63 11.15 -4.21
CA LEU A 79 5.35 10.96 -5.63
C LEU A 79 6.33 9.95 -6.27
N LYS A 80 7.60 9.96 -5.83
CA LYS A 80 8.63 9.04 -6.29
C LYS A 80 8.32 7.59 -5.89
N ASP A 81 7.84 7.37 -4.68
CA ASP A 81 7.49 6.04 -4.18
C ASP A 81 6.22 5.53 -4.84
N ALA A 82 5.22 6.39 -5.01
CA ALA A 82 4.03 6.10 -5.79
C ALA A 82 4.40 5.68 -7.22
N TYR A 83 5.23 6.48 -7.90
CA TYR A 83 5.67 6.20 -9.26
C TYR A 83 6.43 4.88 -9.37
N LYS A 84 7.37 4.61 -8.47
CA LYS A 84 8.11 3.33 -8.44
C LYS A 84 7.20 2.13 -8.18
N PHE A 85 6.15 2.31 -7.38
CA PHE A 85 5.21 1.24 -7.07
C PHE A 85 4.23 0.96 -8.22
N THR A 86 3.72 2.01 -8.89
CA THR A 86 2.76 1.86 -9.99
C THR A 86 3.42 1.62 -11.34
N SER A 87 4.64 2.12 -11.53
CA SER A 87 5.39 1.86 -12.75
C SER A 87 5.94 0.45 -12.66
N THR A 88 5.27 -0.50 -13.32
CA THR A 88 5.91 -1.75 -13.73
C THR A 88 7.26 -1.38 -14.34
N ALA A 89 8.35 -2.01 -13.90
CA ALA A 89 9.68 -1.73 -14.41
C ALA A 89 9.62 -1.78 -15.95
N ARG A 90 9.66 -0.61 -16.58
CA ARG A 90 9.56 -0.52 -18.03
C ARG A 90 10.82 -1.20 -18.52
N GLN A 91 10.67 -2.30 -19.27
CA GLN A 91 11.82 -2.94 -19.87
C GLN A 91 12.61 -1.86 -20.60
N LYS A 92 13.92 -1.80 -20.35
CA LYS A 92 14.80 -0.96 -21.16
C LYS A 92 14.68 -1.52 -22.57
N LEU A 93 13.95 -0.82 -23.43
CA LEU A 93 13.70 -1.26 -24.79
C LEU A 93 14.94 -0.91 -25.59
N ASP A 94 15.77 -1.90 -25.92
CA ASP A 94 17.06 -1.70 -26.61
C ASP A 94 16.91 -0.90 -27.93
N TRP A 95 15.76 -1.02 -28.59
CA TRP A 95 15.47 -0.24 -29.80
C TRP A 95 15.38 1.27 -29.57
N THR A 96 15.11 1.74 -28.34
CA THR A 96 14.99 3.18 -28.05
C THR A 96 16.35 3.89 -28.15
N GLU A 97 17.43 3.25 -27.70
CA GLU A 97 18.79 3.77 -27.85
C GLU A 97 19.24 3.78 -29.32
N ILE A 98 18.76 2.79 -30.10
CA ILE A 98 19.04 2.70 -31.54
C ILE A 98 18.36 3.86 -32.28
N ILE A 99 17.09 4.17 -31.99
CA ILE A 99 16.37 5.22 -32.73
C ILE A 99 16.69 6.63 -32.24
N TRP A 100 17.00 6.82 -30.96
CA TRP A 100 17.29 8.13 -30.37
C TRP A 100 18.80 8.39 -30.27
N ASN A 101 19.53 8.05 -31.33
CA ASN A 101 20.96 8.33 -31.45
C ASN A 101 21.19 9.73 -32.03
N LEU A 102 22.14 10.49 -31.46
CA LEU A 102 22.53 11.84 -31.92
C LEU A 102 22.97 11.87 -33.40
N ALA A 103 23.48 10.76 -33.93
CA ALA A 103 23.89 10.63 -35.33
C ALA A 103 22.69 10.47 -36.30
N ILE A 104 21.47 10.25 -35.80
CA ILE A 104 20.26 10.08 -36.59
C ILE A 104 19.44 11.38 -36.53
N THR A 105 19.04 11.88 -37.69
CA THR A 105 18.18 13.07 -37.77
C THR A 105 16.81 12.78 -37.14
N PRO A 106 16.22 13.69 -36.35
CA PRO A 106 14.96 13.47 -35.63
C PRO A 106 13.81 12.94 -36.49
N SER A 107 13.72 13.38 -37.76
CA SER A 107 12.71 12.90 -38.71
C SER A 107 12.81 11.39 -38.97
N LYS A 108 14.02 10.83 -39.07
CA LYS A 108 14.24 9.40 -39.33
C LYS A 108 13.96 8.57 -38.08
N SER A 109 14.39 9.06 -36.92
CA SER A 109 14.05 8.48 -35.61
C SER A 109 12.55 8.38 -35.41
N PHE A 110 11.81 9.44 -35.74
CA PHE A 110 10.36 9.48 -35.64
C PHE A 110 9.67 8.50 -36.59
N MET A 111 10.15 8.37 -37.83
CA MET A 111 9.62 7.40 -38.78
C MET A 111 9.86 5.96 -38.30
N MET A 112 11.05 5.66 -37.79
CA MET A 112 11.38 4.35 -37.21
C MET A 112 10.53 4.04 -35.97
N TRP A 113 10.29 5.03 -35.10
CA TRP A 113 9.36 4.91 -33.98
C TRP A 113 7.94 4.56 -34.45
N ARG A 114 7.41 5.26 -35.48
CA ARG A 114 6.09 4.95 -36.05
C ARG A 114 6.03 3.55 -36.65
N LEU A 115 7.10 3.07 -37.28
CA LEU A 115 7.18 1.71 -37.81
C LEU A 115 7.14 0.66 -36.68
N ILE A 116 7.96 0.82 -35.64
CA ILE A 116 8.03 -0.10 -34.48
C ILE A 116 6.67 -0.18 -33.76
N HIS A 117 5.97 0.94 -33.65
CA HIS A 117 4.65 1.00 -33.02
C HIS A 117 3.47 0.72 -33.99
N ASN A 118 3.74 0.33 -35.24
CA ASN A 118 2.74 0.08 -36.28
C ASN A 118 1.72 1.23 -36.46
N ARG A 119 2.21 2.48 -36.39
CA ARG A 119 1.41 3.73 -36.51
C ARG A 119 1.66 4.47 -37.83
N MET A 120 2.04 3.75 -38.87
CA MET A 120 2.08 4.29 -40.23
C MET A 120 0.64 4.43 -40.73
N SER A 121 0.26 5.60 -41.24
CA SER A 121 -0.97 5.68 -42.02
C SER A 121 -0.66 5.04 -43.38
N THR A 122 -1.36 3.95 -43.69
CA THR A 122 -1.42 3.37 -45.04
C THR A 122 -1.92 4.39 -46.05
#